data_AF-A0A8T4V7J0-F1
#
_entry.id   AF-A0A8T4V7J0-F1
#
_cell.length_a   1.000
_cell.length_b   1.000
_cell.length_c   1.000
_cell.angle_alpha   90.00
_cell.angle_beta   90.00
_cell.angle_gamma   90.00
#
_symmetry.space_group_name_H-M   'P 1'
#
loop_
_entity.id
_entity.type
_entity.pdbx_description
1 polymer ?
#
loop_
_entity_poly.entity_id
_entity_poly.type
_entity_poly.pdbx_seq_one_letter_code
_entity_poly.pdbx_strand_id
1 'polypeptide(L)' 'METNEIDSKKIGEEVMNQLKKVDKVSYIRFASVYREFTDVDEFKLEVEKLLKKDKGEGK' A
#
# COMPACT_ATOMS: atom_id res chain seq x y z
N MET A 1 3.32 -26.70 -21.73
CA MET A 1 4.33 -25.70 -21.35
C MET A 1 3.78 -25.03 -20.11
N GLU A 2 4.41 -25.22 -18.95
CA GLU A 2 4.11 -24.36 -17.80
C GLU A 2 4.67 -22.97 -18.14
N THR A 3 3.79 -21.98 -18.23
CA THR A 3 4.24 -20.60 -18.42
C THR A 3 4.74 -20.10 -17.06
N ASN A 4 5.95 -19.55 -17.00
CA ASN A 4 6.50 -18.90 -15.81
C ASN A 4 5.86 -17.52 -15.56
N GLU A 5 4.57 -17.40 -15.84
CA GLU A 5 3.83 -16.14 -15.71
C GLU A 5 3.43 -15.95 -14.25
N ILE A 6 3.48 -14.69 -13.82
CA ILE A 6 3.08 -14.28 -12.47
C ILE A 6 2.00 -13.22 -12.64
N ASP A 7 0.92 -13.36 -11.88
CA ASP A 7 -0.13 -12.34 -11.84
C ASP A 7 0.45 -11.01 -11.34
N SER A 8 0.32 -9.95 -12.15
CA SER A 8 0.74 -8.60 -11.80
C SER A 8 0.12 -8.11 -10.48
N LYS A 9 -1.09 -8.58 -10.15
CA LYS A 9 -1.75 -8.26 -8.88
C LYS A 9 -0.91 -8.73 -7.70
N LYS A 10 -0.37 -9.94 -7.76
CA LYS A 10 0.51 -10.52 -6.72
C LYS A 10 1.75 -9.66 -6.51
N ILE A 11 2.35 -9.15 -7.59
CA ILE A 11 3.51 -8.27 -7.51
C ILE A 11 3.14 -6.96 -6.81
N GLY A 12 2.02 -6.34 -7.19
CA GLY A 12 1.57 -5.09 -6.57
C GLY A 12 1.23 -5.23 -5.08
N GLU A 13 0.63 -6.35 -4.69
CA GLU A 13 0.38 -6.68 -3.28
C GLU A 13 1.68 -6.80 -2.48
N GLU A 14 2.68 -7.48 -3.03
CA GLU A 14 3.98 -7.63 -2.38
C GLU A 14 4.70 -6.27 -2.26
N VAL A 15 4.69 -5.45 -3.32
CA VAL A 15 5.26 -4.10 -3.30
C VAL A 15 4.60 -3.24 -2.22
N MET A 16 3.27 -3.23 -2.12
CA MET A 16 2.56 -2.50 -1.05
C MET A 16 3.01 -2.96 0.35
N ASN A 17 3.11 -4.28 0.56
CA ASN A 17 3.50 -4.83 1.85
C ASN A 17 4.91 -4.43 2.27
N GLN A 18 5.85 -4.41 1.33
CA GLN A 18 7.22 -3.98 1.59
C GLN A 18 7.32 -2.46 1.79
N LEU A 19 6.70 -1.67 0.92
CA LEU A 19 6.70 -0.20 1.04
C LEU A 19 6.12 0.26 2.38
N LYS A 20 5.06 -0.39 2.87
CA LYS A 20 4.44 -0.05 4.16
C LYS A 20 5.41 -0.11 5.35
N LYS A 21 6.44 -0.95 5.25
CA LYS A 21 7.48 -1.12 6.28
C LYS A 21 8.67 -0.19 6.08
N VAL A 22 9.04 0.08 4.83
CA VAL A 22 10.25 0.82 4.47
C VAL A 22 10.01 2.33 4.46
N ASP A 23 8.96 2.77 3.76
CA ASP A 23 8.63 4.20 3.65
C ASP A 23 7.13 4.43 3.42
N LYS A 24 6.53 5.13 4.38
CA LYS A 24 5.08 5.35 4.40
C LYS A 24 4.62 6.33 3.33
N VAL A 25 5.47 7.29 2.96
CA VAL A 25 5.16 8.26 1.90
C VAL A 25 5.13 7.56 0.54
N SER A 26 6.06 6.65 0.29
CA SER A 26 6.08 5.83 -0.92
C SER A 26 4.92 4.83 -0.94
N TYR A 27 4.59 4.20 0.20
CA TYR A 27 3.40 3.36 0.32
C TYR A 27 2.12 4.11 -0.09
N ILE A 28 1.87 5.31 0.45
CA ILE A 28 0.61 6.01 0.17
C ILE A 28 0.52 6.47 -1.30
N ARG A 29 1.65 6.88 -1.90
CA ARG A 29 1.73 7.22 -3.34
C ARG A 29 1.47 6.02 -4.24
N PHE A 30 2.01 4.85 -3.88
CA PHE A 30 1.77 3.63 -4.63
C PHE A 30 0.32 3.18 -4.48
N ALA A 31 -0.19 3.15 -3.24
CA ALA A 31 -1.54 2.72 -2.92
C ALA A 31 -2.61 3.57 -3.62
N SER A 32 -2.40 4.89 -3.76
CA SER A 32 -3.36 5.77 -4.42
C SER A 32 -3.60 5.42 -5.89
N VAL A 33 -2.55 4.95 -6.59
CA VAL A 33 -2.66 4.49 -7.97
C VAL A 33 -3.12 3.04 -8.03
N TYR A 34 -2.50 2.15 -7.26
CA TYR A 34 -2.78 0.71 -7.31
C TYR A 34 -4.21 0.35 -6.88
N ARG A 35 -4.79 1.10 -5.94
CA ARG A 35 -6.18 0.92 -5.48
C ARG A 35 -7.16 1.88 -6.15
N GLU A 36 -6.69 2.68 -7.10
CA GLU A 36 -7.50 3.66 -7.83
C GLU A 36 -8.35 4.53 -6.88
N PHE A 37 -7.71 5.24 -5.96
CA PHE A 37 -8.45 6.15 -5.09
C PHE A 37 -9.13 7.21 -5.95
N THR A 38 -10.45 7.27 -5.87
CA THR A 38 -11.28 8.18 -6.68
C THR A 38 -11.65 9.45 -5.92
N ASP A 39 -11.52 9.42 -4.59
CA ASP A 39 -11.84 10.54 -3.70
C ASP A 39 -10.67 10.86 -2.75
N VAL A 40 -10.51 12.15 -2.45
CA VAL A 40 -9.60 12.66 -1.41
C VAL A 40 -9.94 12.06 -0.04
N ASP A 41 -11.20 11.76 0.22
CA ASP A 41 -11.61 11.12 1.49
C ASP A 41 -11.03 9.70 1.62
N GLU A 42 -10.95 8.91 0.55
CA GLU A 42 -10.30 7.59 0.55
C GLU A 42 -8.82 7.70 0.88
N PHE A 43 -8.15 8.68 0.26
CA PHE A 43 -6.76 8.98 0.54
C PHE A 43 -6.55 9.38 2.00
N LYS A 44 -7.39 10.28 2.53
CA LYS A 44 -7.32 10.75 3.92
C LYS A 44 -7.51 9.60 4.90
N LEU A 45 -8.51 8.73 4.67
CA LEU A 45 -8.77 7.55 5.49
C LEU A 45 -7.56 6.61 5.52
N GLU A 46 -6.89 6.39 4.39
CA GLU A 46 -5.70 5.54 4.34
C GLU A 46 -4.51 6.17 5.08
N VAL A 47 -4.31 7.49 4.96
CA VAL A 47 -3.31 8.23 5.76
C VAL A 47 -3.58 8.11 7.26
N GLU A 48 -4.83 8.29 7.70
CA GLU A 48 -5.20 8.15 9.11
C GLU A 48 -4.92 6.74 9.65
N LYS A 49 -5.19 5.69 8.85
CA LYS A 49 -4.86 4.30 9.22
C LYS A 49 -3.34 4.10 9.39
N LEU A 50 -2.54 4.70 8.51
CA LEU A 50 -1.07 4.62 8.63
C LEU A 50 -0.56 5.29 9.91
N LEU A 51 -1.10 6.46 10.25
CA LEU A 51 -0.73 7.20 11.46
C LEU A 51 -1.16 6.47 12.74
N LYS A 52 -2.34 5.83 12.73
CA LYS A 52 -2.83 5.02 13.87
C LYS A 52 -1.95 3.79 14.11
N LYS A 53 -1.54 3.10 13.04
CA LYS A 53 -0.66 1.93 13.13
C LYS A 53 0.69 2.30 13.75
N ASP A 54 1.24 3.46 13.38
CA ASP A 54 2.53 3.93 13.90
C ASP A 54 2.54 4.18 15.41
N LYS A 55 1.43 4.73 15.92
CA LYS A 55 1.26 4.99 17.36
C LYS A 55 1.11 3.71 18.20
N GLY A 56 0.81 2.58 17.57
CA GLY A 56 0.66 1.27 18.23
C GLY A 56 1.92 0.40 18.23
N GLU A 57 2.88 0.65 17.34
CA GLU A 57 4.11 -0.13 17.21
C GLU A 57 5.28 0.43 18.06
N GLY A 58 5.08 1.56 18.74
CA GLY A 58 6.05 2.20 19.64
C GLY A 58 5.84 1.95 21.15
N LYS A 59 5.09 0.90 21.52
CA LYS A 59 4.92 0.45 22.91
C LYS A 59 5.48 -0.95 23.11
#